data_AF-A0A8S3YXH1-F1
#
_entry.id   AF-A0A8S3YXH1-F1
#
_cell.length_a   1.000
_cell.length_b   1.000
_cell.length_c   1.000
_cell.angle_alpha   90.00
_cell.angle_beta   90.00
_cell.angle_gamma   90.00
#
_symmetry.space_group_name_H-M   'P 1'
#
loop_
_entity.id
_entity.type
_entity.pdbx_description
1 polymer ?
#
loop_
_entity_poly.entity_id
_entity_poly.type
_entity_poly.pdbx_seq_one_letter_code
_entity_poly.pdbx_strand_id
1 'polypeptide(L)'
;DLKFDIGNSCDWEYIFPGQDLHVQISPEEVTEKKLQLNLTGDLCTEELNLDLPMSWSLPLFVSREDYARLYPNGKRTRRYKYTIVDDYCRYLNPDGLVRKIRRHNDLRCDELAYTREIYKDRADMLEMRFLHISTGKVIENFAVGRPDFIREHQYLAYAPGPEKWRIILYEPNKRVDGQIKREEDCNSIKRHYQGREDRKYYTEIQFGQRGKVLENPQLVTPSSRPIETIIECFHRNRQVPANSDIAKITYTVWLDEIDIEYHVEDHRIVCSTRHFTKPALWWDETQILTWSPELHWCFEADLFVRAKGELELYQMLIGLMAKENEVREEVRRSETEMKETLEARCIEEEESQLLVTYVQADIDEDLRTDRLKLKAQKKAEIILRKSDVLKDYLEPFMIKVGLSKIANKKQACRVRDDCMQSLKDRLICQANIIKESFAK
;
A
#
# COMPACT_ATOMS: atom_id res chain seq x y z
N ASP A 1 -19.87 21.30 61.52
CA ASP A 1 -18.80 21.35 60.51
C ASP A 1 -18.05 20.03 60.46
N LEU A 2 -18.14 19.34 59.33
CA LEU A 2 -17.33 18.15 59.05
C LEU A 2 -15.98 18.61 58.50
N LYS A 3 -14.91 18.42 59.28
CA LYS A 3 -13.54 18.65 58.82
C LYS A 3 -13.03 17.40 58.11
N PHE A 4 -12.77 17.52 56.80
CA PHE A 4 -12.13 16.49 56.00
C PHE A 4 -10.68 16.89 55.76
N ASP A 5 -9.80 16.60 56.72
CA ASP A 5 -8.35 16.76 56.54
C ASP A 5 -7.72 15.37 56.45
N ILE A 6 -7.36 14.96 55.23
CA ILE A 6 -6.75 13.66 54.92
C ILE A 6 -5.35 13.54 55.52
N GLY A 7 -4.72 14.67 55.92
CA GLY A 7 -3.40 14.67 56.56
C GLY A 7 -3.42 14.37 58.06
N ASN A 8 -4.58 14.38 58.71
CA ASN A 8 -4.69 14.13 60.15
C ASN A 8 -4.86 12.64 60.44
N SER A 9 -3.75 11.92 60.67
CA SER A 9 -3.76 10.46 60.88
C SER A 9 -4.69 10.00 62.02
N CYS A 10 -4.93 10.82 63.05
CA CYS A 10 -5.84 10.49 64.14
C CYS A 10 -7.30 10.25 63.70
N ASP A 11 -7.73 10.89 62.61
CA ASP A 11 -9.11 10.76 62.10
C ASP A 11 -9.26 9.55 61.14
N TRP A 12 -8.15 9.01 60.62
CA TRP A 12 -8.12 7.96 59.59
C TRP A 12 -7.38 6.68 60.00
N GLU A 13 -6.84 6.62 61.22
CA GLU A 13 -6.04 5.50 61.77
C GLU A 13 -6.79 4.16 61.71
N TYR A 14 -8.12 4.19 61.90
CA TYR A 14 -8.98 3.00 61.83
C TYR A 14 -9.23 2.50 60.40
N ILE A 15 -9.04 3.36 59.39
CA ILE A 15 -9.27 3.05 57.97
C ILE A 15 -7.96 2.64 57.28
N PHE A 16 -6.83 3.22 57.69
CA PHE A 16 -5.49 2.89 57.18
C PHE A 16 -4.57 2.38 58.31
N PRO A 17 -4.85 1.20 58.90
CA PRO A 17 -4.01 0.65 59.95
C PRO A 17 -2.57 0.42 59.44
N GLY A 18 -1.59 1.02 60.12
CA GLY A 18 -0.17 0.83 59.84
C GLY A 18 0.42 1.72 58.73
N GLN A 19 -0.35 2.66 58.16
CA GLN A 19 0.21 3.74 57.34
C GLN A 19 0.41 4.98 58.20
N ASP A 20 1.53 5.02 58.92
CA ASP A 20 2.03 6.27 59.46
C ASP A 20 2.50 7.17 58.31
N LEU A 21 1.56 7.89 57.68
CA LEU A 21 1.83 8.84 56.60
C LEU A 21 2.80 9.98 57.01
N HIS A 22 3.17 10.04 58.30
CA HIS A 22 4.07 11.02 58.90
C HIS A 22 5.21 10.45 59.75
N VAL A 23 5.63 9.20 59.59
CA VAL A 23 6.95 8.80 60.10
C VAL A 23 8.01 9.34 59.13
N GLN A 24 8.79 10.33 59.57
CA GLN A 24 10.04 10.66 58.89
C GLN A 24 11.02 9.50 59.12
N ILE A 25 10.97 8.51 58.23
CA ILE A 25 11.88 7.38 58.25
C ILE A 25 13.28 7.92 57.93
N SER A 26 14.25 7.64 58.80
CA SER A 26 15.63 8.04 58.54
C SER A 26 16.19 7.26 57.32
N PRO A 27 17.12 7.83 56.53
CA PRO A 27 17.66 7.16 55.34
C PRO A 27 18.27 5.78 55.66
N GLU A 28 18.78 5.59 56.88
CA GLU A 28 19.41 4.36 57.35
C GLU A 28 18.38 3.23 57.52
N GLU A 29 17.19 3.51 58.07
CA GLU A 29 16.10 2.54 58.24
C GLU A 29 15.49 2.09 56.90
N VAL A 30 15.46 2.96 55.89
CA VAL A 30 15.03 2.60 54.52
C VAL A 30 16.01 1.61 53.88
N THR A 31 17.30 1.75 54.20
CA THR A 31 18.36 0.93 53.62
C THR A 31 18.38 -0.47 54.23
N GLU A 32 18.15 -0.59 55.55
CA GLU A 32 18.01 -1.88 56.23
C GLU A 32 16.76 -2.65 55.77
N LYS A 33 15.62 -1.98 55.58
CA LYS A 33 14.40 -2.62 55.05
C LYS A 33 14.58 -3.12 53.61
N LYS A 34 15.31 -2.40 52.75
CA LYS A 34 15.64 -2.86 51.39
C LYS A 34 16.60 -4.05 51.38
N LEU A 35 17.55 -4.10 52.31
CA LEU A 35 18.47 -5.23 52.46
C LEU A 35 17.74 -6.49 52.93
N GLN A 36 16.77 -6.36 53.84
CA GLN A 36 15.93 -7.48 54.28
C GLN A 36 15.02 -8.00 53.15
N LEU A 37 14.42 -7.12 52.35
CA LEU A 37 13.56 -7.51 51.21
C LEU A 37 14.31 -8.27 50.10
N ASN A 38 15.61 -8.03 49.92
CA ASN A 38 16.41 -8.69 48.87
C ASN A 38 16.89 -10.10 49.25
N LEU A 39 16.82 -10.49 50.53
CA LEU A 39 17.28 -11.79 51.03
C LEU A 39 16.18 -12.87 51.04
N THR A 40 14.92 -12.46 51.12
CA THR A 40 13.76 -13.34 50.95
C THR A 40 13.26 -13.19 49.52
N GLY A 41 13.69 -14.08 48.63
CA GLY A 41 13.34 -14.10 47.20
C GLY A 41 11.86 -14.44 46.91
N ASP A 42 10.93 -13.84 47.66
CA ASP A 42 9.50 -13.91 47.45
C ASP A 42 9.01 -12.52 46.98
N LEU A 43 8.83 -12.38 45.67
CA LEU A 43 7.96 -11.35 45.08
C LEU A 43 6.47 -11.74 45.25
N CYS A 44 6.11 -12.27 46.40
CA CYS A 44 4.74 -12.27 46.86
C CYS A 44 4.58 -10.99 47.68
N THR A 45 4.16 -9.92 47.02
CA THR A 45 3.36 -8.91 47.69
C THR A 45 2.21 -9.67 48.32
N GLU A 46 2.29 -9.97 49.61
CA GLU A 46 1.09 -10.14 50.41
C GLU A 46 0.31 -8.86 50.20
N GLU A 47 -0.64 -8.92 49.26
CA GLU A 47 -1.64 -7.90 49.08
C GLU A 47 -2.23 -7.71 50.48
N LEU A 48 -1.89 -6.59 51.12
CA LEU A 48 -2.64 -6.08 52.23
C LEU A 48 -4.08 -6.02 51.72
N ASN A 49 -4.86 -7.06 52.05
CA ASN A 49 -6.30 -7.08 51.89
C ASN A 49 -6.83 -6.01 52.85
N LEU A 50 -6.73 -4.76 52.41
CA LEU A 50 -7.54 -3.68 52.91
C LEU A 50 -8.97 -4.09 52.55
N ASP A 51 -9.70 -4.60 53.55
CA ASP A 51 -11.14 -4.83 53.46
C ASP A 51 -11.83 -3.46 53.33
N LEU A 52 -11.73 -2.88 52.13
CA LEU A 52 -12.48 -1.70 51.78
C LEU A 52 -13.96 -2.06 51.90
N PRO A 53 -14.78 -1.22 52.54
CA PRO A 53 -16.21 -1.45 52.60
C PRO A 53 -16.75 -1.63 51.18
N MET A 54 -17.66 -2.58 51.02
CA MET A 54 -18.27 -2.89 49.72
C MET A 54 -18.79 -1.58 49.10
N SER A 55 -18.40 -1.31 47.86
CA SER A 55 -18.86 -0.13 47.12
C SER A 55 -20.39 -0.04 47.18
N TRP A 56 -20.91 1.14 47.53
CA TRP A 56 -22.34 1.41 47.60
C TRP A 56 -23.03 1.32 46.22
N SER A 57 -22.23 1.35 45.15
CA SER A 57 -22.66 1.07 43.79
C SER A 57 -22.14 -0.28 43.31
N LEU A 58 -22.98 -1.02 42.59
CA LEU A 58 -22.54 -2.15 41.79
C LEU A 58 -21.44 -1.70 40.81
N PRO A 59 -20.47 -2.57 40.48
CA PRO A 59 -19.51 -2.29 39.42
C PRO A 59 -20.24 -1.89 38.13
N LEU A 60 -19.76 -0.84 37.48
CA LEU A 60 -20.26 -0.46 36.16
C LEU A 60 -19.94 -1.58 35.18
N PHE A 61 -20.95 -2.38 34.83
CA PHE A 61 -20.83 -3.44 33.84
C PHE A 61 -21.34 -2.93 32.50
N VAL A 62 -20.45 -2.76 31.55
CA VAL A 62 -20.79 -2.52 30.14
C VAL A 62 -20.41 -3.79 29.37
N SER A 63 -21.39 -4.43 28.76
CA SER A 63 -21.12 -5.61 27.93
C SER A 63 -20.23 -5.21 26.74
N ARG A 64 -19.41 -6.15 26.25
CA ARG A 64 -18.57 -5.91 25.07
C ARG A 64 -19.41 -5.55 23.85
N GLU A 65 -20.60 -6.12 23.73
CA GLU A 65 -21.56 -5.84 22.67
C GLU A 65 -22.09 -4.40 22.75
N ASP A 66 -22.48 -3.95 23.94
CA ASP A 66 -22.98 -2.59 24.14
C ASP A 66 -21.88 -1.54 23.92
N TYR A 67 -20.65 -1.85 24.34
CA TYR A 67 -19.49 -1.00 24.06
C TYR A 67 -19.21 -0.91 22.56
N ALA A 68 -19.26 -2.03 21.83
CA ALA A 68 -19.06 -2.07 20.38
C ALA A 68 -20.20 -1.36 19.62
N ARG A 69 -21.43 -1.43 20.14
CA ARG A 69 -22.61 -0.83 19.52
C ARG A 69 -22.70 0.67 19.62
N LEU A 70 -21.87 1.38 20.39
CA LEU A 70 -21.69 2.86 20.54
C LEU A 70 -22.95 3.75 20.72
N TYR A 71 -24.05 3.46 20.03
CA TYR A 71 -25.32 4.14 19.99
C TYR A 71 -26.46 3.14 20.28
N PRO A 72 -27.56 3.58 20.90
CA PRO A 72 -28.79 2.79 20.98
C PRO A 72 -29.24 2.42 19.55
N ASN A 73 -29.48 1.14 19.29
CA ASN A 73 -29.81 0.59 17.96
C ASN A 73 -28.69 0.69 16.90
N GLY A 74 -27.46 1.02 17.29
CA GLY A 74 -26.29 1.06 16.39
C GLY A 74 -26.23 2.26 15.44
N LYS A 75 -27.20 3.19 15.50
CA LYS A 75 -27.25 4.39 14.64
C LYS A 75 -27.56 5.63 15.46
N ARG A 76 -26.97 6.76 15.07
CA ARG A 76 -27.28 8.09 15.62
C ARG A 76 -27.40 9.13 14.51
N THR A 77 -28.53 9.82 14.43
CA THR A 77 -28.73 10.94 13.51
C THR A 77 -28.67 12.27 14.26
N ARG A 78 -27.87 13.22 13.76
CA ARG A 78 -27.73 14.59 14.30
C ARG A 78 -28.06 15.61 13.22
N ARG A 79 -28.92 16.57 13.55
CA ARG A 79 -29.29 17.68 12.66
C ARG A 79 -28.58 18.95 13.10
N TYR A 80 -27.81 19.54 12.19
CA TYR A 80 -27.17 20.84 12.31
C TYR A 80 -27.75 21.82 11.30
N LYS A 81 -27.32 23.08 11.35
CA LYS A 81 -27.72 24.11 10.38
C LYS A 81 -27.33 23.70 8.96
N TYR A 82 -28.33 23.44 8.11
CA TYR A 82 -28.25 22.89 6.75
C TYR A 82 -27.50 21.55 6.59
N THR A 83 -27.25 20.79 7.65
CA THR A 83 -26.49 19.53 7.54
C THR A 83 -27.13 18.44 8.40
N ILE A 84 -27.29 17.25 7.82
CA ILE A 84 -27.72 16.05 8.54
C ILE A 84 -26.55 15.07 8.57
N VAL A 85 -26.20 14.59 9.77
CA VAL A 85 -25.11 13.63 9.97
C VAL A 85 -25.68 12.36 10.56
N ASP A 86 -25.57 11.27 9.82
CA ASP A 86 -25.89 9.92 10.27
C ASP A 86 -24.58 9.21 10.63
N ASP A 87 -24.42 8.85 11.90
CA ASP A 87 -23.36 7.98 12.39
C ASP A 87 -23.91 6.55 12.51
N TYR A 88 -23.15 5.58 12.03
CA TYR A 88 -23.45 4.15 12.13
C TYR A 88 -22.33 3.46 12.89
N CYS A 89 -22.65 2.35 13.51
CA CYS A 89 -21.64 1.50 14.12
C CYS A 89 -20.92 0.69 13.05
N ARG A 90 -19.68 0.32 13.37
CA ARG A 90 -18.90 -0.56 12.48
C ARG A 90 -19.66 -1.87 12.30
N TYR A 91 -19.63 -2.42 11.09
CA TYR A 91 -20.31 -3.67 10.72
C TYR A 91 -21.84 -3.66 10.82
N LEU A 92 -22.47 -2.53 11.16
CA LEU A 92 -23.94 -2.44 11.12
C LEU A 92 -24.44 -2.48 9.67
N ASN A 93 -23.76 -1.77 8.78
CA ASN A 93 -24.05 -1.80 7.35
C ASN A 93 -23.08 -2.77 6.66
N PRO A 94 -23.57 -3.64 5.75
CA PRO A 94 -22.73 -4.60 5.04
C PRO A 94 -21.73 -3.93 4.09
N ASP A 95 -21.99 -2.68 3.69
CA ASP A 95 -21.13 -1.85 2.84
C ASP A 95 -19.97 -1.17 3.58
N GLY A 96 -19.94 -1.27 4.91
CA GLY A 96 -18.92 -0.65 5.76
C GLY A 96 -19.14 0.84 6.00
N LEU A 97 -20.31 1.38 5.67
CA LEU A 97 -20.63 2.80 5.90
C LEU A 97 -20.71 3.10 7.40
N VAL A 98 -19.83 3.99 7.88
CA VAL A 98 -19.78 4.41 9.29
C VAL A 98 -20.33 5.81 9.49
N ARG A 99 -20.26 6.68 8.47
CA ARG A 99 -20.82 8.03 8.56
C ARG A 99 -21.31 8.54 7.22
N LYS A 100 -22.51 9.11 7.20
CA LYS A 100 -23.08 9.80 6.04
C LYS A 100 -23.42 11.24 6.40
N ILE A 101 -22.88 12.18 5.66
CA ILE A 101 -23.08 13.63 5.84
C ILE A 101 -23.81 14.14 4.61
N ARG A 102 -25.00 14.71 4.83
CA ARG A 102 -25.81 15.35 3.79
C ARG A 102 -25.84 16.85 4.05
N ARG A 103 -25.29 17.62 3.13
CA ARG A 103 -25.32 19.10 3.16
C ARG A 103 -26.43 19.58 2.25
N HIS A 104 -27.22 20.52 2.73
CA HIS A 104 -28.32 21.14 2.00
C HIS A 104 -28.05 22.63 1.75
N ASN A 105 -28.72 23.18 0.76
CA ASN A 105 -28.69 24.61 0.46
C ASN A 105 -29.65 25.41 1.36
N ASP A 106 -30.70 24.74 1.85
CA ASP A 106 -31.81 25.34 2.57
C ASP A 106 -31.88 24.88 4.04
N LEU A 107 -32.53 25.68 4.88
CA LEU A 107 -32.69 25.41 6.32
C LEU A 107 -33.63 24.22 6.60
N ARG A 108 -34.59 23.97 5.69
CA ARG A 108 -35.55 22.87 5.81
C ARG A 108 -34.92 21.52 5.47
N CYS A 109 -33.78 21.54 4.78
CA CYS A 109 -33.02 20.40 4.29
C CYS A 109 -33.75 19.65 3.17
N ASP A 110 -34.37 20.38 2.25
CA ASP A 110 -35.07 19.84 1.08
C ASP A 110 -34.14 19.72 -0.14
N GLU A 111 -33.24 20.69 -0.35
CA GLU A 111 -32.33 20.73 -1.50
C GLU A 111 -30.94 20.25 -1.14
N LEU A 112 -30.57 19.05 -1.61
CA LEU A 112 -29.28 18.44 -1.34
C LEU A 112 -28.16 19.05 -2.19
N ALA A 113 -27.13 19.59 -1.54
CA ALA A 113 -25.96 20.20 -2.18
C ALA A 113 -24.87 19.15 -2.47
N TYR A 114 -24.52 18.36 -1.45
CA TYR A 114 -23.57 17.26 -1.58
C TYR A 114 -23.80 16.19 -0.51
N THR A 115 -23.32 14.99 -0.81
CA THR A 115 -23.25 13.87 0.14
C THR A 115 -21.80 13.46 0.33
N ARG A 116 -21.40 13.23 1.58
CA ARG A 116 -20.11 12.63 1.93
C ARG A 116 -20.34 11.37 2.75
N GLU A 117 -19.88 10.25 2.24
CA GLU A 117 -19.96 8.92 2.86
C GLU A 117 -18.56 8.51 3.29
N ILE A 118 -18.43 8.00 4.51
CA ILE A 118 -17.17 7.56 5.10
C ILE A 118 -17.34 6.09 5.48
N TYR A 119 -16.43 5.29 4.96
CA TYR A 119 -16.42 3.84 5.11
C TYR A 119 -15.26 3.42 6.01
N LYS A 120 -15.39 2.24 6.61
CA LYS A 120 -14.30 1.60 7.34
C LYS A 120 -14.31 0.11 7.08
N ASP A 121 -13.12 -0.46 7.23
CA ASP A 121 -12.92 -1.90 7.25
C ASP A 121 -13.42 -2.56 5.96
N ARG A 122 -13.40 -1.86 4.81
CA ARG A 122 -13.70 -2.46 3.50
C ARG A 122 -12.46 -3.11 2.91
N ALA A 123 -12.62 -4.27 2.28
CA ALA A 123 -11.53 -5.03 1.65
C ALA A 123 -10.94 -4.30 0.44
N ASP A 124 -11.78 -3.55 -0.29
CA ASP A 124 -11.38 -2.69 -1.41
C ASP A 124 -10.67 -1.39 -0.99
N MET A 125 -10.47 -1.19 0.32
CA MET A 125 -9.82 -0.02 0.90
C MET A 125 -10.55 1.31 0.67
N LEU A 126 -11.82 1.33 0.25
CA LEU A 126 -12.56 2.60 0.10
C LEU A 126 -12.74 3.28 1.47
N GLU A 127 -12.24 4.51 1.64
CA GLU A 127 -12.33 5.28 2.89
C GLU A 127 -13.46 6.32 2.84
N MET A 128 -13.63 6.97 1.69
CA MET A 128 -14.57 8.08 1.56
C MET A 128 -15.08 8.20 0.13
N ARG A 129 -16.36 8.52 0.01
CA ARG A 129 -17.01 8.89 -1.24
C ARG A 129 -17.68 10.25 -1.08
N PHE A 130 -17.42 11.14 -2.01
CA PHE A 130 -18.03 12.47 -2.06
C PHE A 130 -18.80 12.62 -3.37
N LEU A 131 -20.09 12.92 -3.27
CA LEU A 131 -20.97 13.17 -4.40
C LEU A 131 -21.45 14.62 -4.36
N HIS A 132 -21.09 15.39 -5.39
CA HIS A 132 -21.62 16.73 -5.59
C HIS A 132 -22.87 16.67 -6.48
N ILE A 133 -24.03 17.03 -5.94
CA ILE A 133 -25.32 16.77 -6.59
C ILE A 133 -25.52 17.61 -7.86
N SER A 134 -25.16 18.89 -7.85
CA SER A 134 -25.37 19.80 -8.99
C SER A 134 -24.55 19.42 -10.23
N THR A 135 -23.33 18.92 -10.03
CA THR A 135 -22.43 18.54 -11.12
C THR A 135 -22.46 17.05 -11.43
N GLY A 136 -23.00 16.23 -10.53
CA GLY A 136 -22.90 14.77 -10.60
C GLY A 136 -21.48 14.23 -10.40
N LYS A 137 -20.52 15.06 -9.95
CA LYS A 137 -19.13 14.64 -9.73
C LYS A 137 -19.02 13.76 -8.49
N VAL A 138 -18.41 12.59 -8.67
CA VAL A 138 -18.04 11.65 -7.61
C VAL A 138 -16.54 11.73 -7.40
N ILE A 139 -16.11 11.71 -6.15
CA ILE A 139 -14.71 11.60 -5.74
C ILE A 139 -14.64 10.46 -4.73
N GLU A 140 -13.91 9.41 -5.07
CA GLU A 140 -13.63 8.27 -4.20
C GLU A 140 -12.20 8.35 -3.72
N ASN A 141 -11.99 8.19 -2.41
CA ASN A 141 -10.67 8.14 -1.80
C ASN A 141 -10.47 6.77 -1.16
N PHE A 142 -9.35 6.14 -1.49
CA PHE A 142 -8.97 4.80 -1.04
C PHE A 142 -7.81 4.86 -0.07
N ALA A 143 -7.72 3.90 0.85
CA ALA A 143 -6.64 3.72 1.82
C ALA A 143 -5.33 3.30 1.12
N VAL A 144 -4.20 3.50 1.80
CA VAL A 144 -2.88 3.09 1.29
C VAL A 144 -2.81 1.55 1.29
N GLY A 145 -2.15 0.97 0.28
CA GLY A 145 -1.96 -0.48 0.18
C GLY A 145 -2.97 -1.21 -0.71
N ARG A 146 -3.82 -0.49 -1.43
CA ARG A 146 -4.65 -1.05 -2.51
C ARG A 146 -3.74 -1.62 -3.62
N PRO A 147 -4.02 -2.80 -4.20
CA PRO A 147 -3.12 -3.48 -5.14
C PRO A 147 -2.88 -2.74 -6.46
N ASP A 148 -3.83 -1.91 -6.91
CA ASP A 148 -3.74 -1.07 -8.11
C ASP A 148 -3.10 0.31 -7.83
N PHE A 149 -2.72 0.57 -6.57
CA PHE A 149 -2.14 1.82 -6.09
C PHE A 149 -3.00 3.07 -6.29
N ILE A 150 -4.31 2.91 -6.53
CA ILE A 150 -5.23 4.06 -6.68
C ILE A 150 -5.49 4.68 -5.31
N ARG A 151 -5.28 5.99 -5.20
CA ARG A 151 -5.55 6.78 -3.99
C ARG A 151 -6.82 7.60 -4.13
N GLU A 152 -7.08 8.12 -5.33
CA GLU A 152 -8.27 8.92 -5.62
C GLU A 152 -8.79 8.63 -7.02
N HIS A 153 -10.11 8.46 -7.14
CA HIS A 153 -10.80 8.30 -8.41
C HIS A 153 -11.94 9.32 -8.50
N GLN A 154 -11.86 10.21 -9.49
CA GLN A 154 -12.89 11.20 -9.79
C GLN A 154 -13.59 10.83 -11.09
N TYR A 155 -14.92 10.84 -11.11
CA TYR A 155 -15.73 10.55 -12.30
C TYR A 155 -17.11 11.21 -12.18
N LEU A 156 -17.92 11.10 -13.24
CA LEU A 156 -19.30 11.58 -13.26
C LEU A 156 -20.27 10.42 -12.99
N ALA A 157 -21.17 10.58 -12.02
CA ALA A 157 -22.11 9.55 -11.59
C ALA A 157 -22.99 9.02 -12.74
N TYR A 158 -23.35 9.87 -13.70
CA TYR A 158 -24.18 9.50 -14.86
C TYR A 158 -23.38 8.91 -16.03
N ALA A 159 -22.06 8.86 -15.94
CA ALA A 159 -21.17 8.36 -16.99
C ALA A 159 -19.94 7.62 -16.41
N PRO A 160 -20.13 6.52 -15.65
CA PRO A 160 -19.04 5.78 -15.00
C PRO A 160 -18.23 4.88 -15.97
N GLY A 161 -18.76 4.63 -17.17
CA GLY A 161 -18.14 3.77 -18.17
C GLY A 161 -16.80 4.30 -18.73
N PRO A 162 -16.05 3.45 -19.45
CA PRO A 162 -14.77 3.81 -20.05
C PRO A 162 -14.91 4.93 -21.08
N GLU A 163 -13.79 5.58 -21.45
CA GLU A 163 -13.78 6.66 -22.45
C GLU A 163 -14.64 7.88 -22.06
N LYS A 164 -14.79 8.13 -20.75
CA LYS A 164 -15.49 9.28 -20.16
C LYS A 164 -14.57 10.03 -19.23
N TRP A 165 -14.91 11.31 -18.99
CA TRP A 165 -14.18 12.19 -18.09
C TRP A 165 -13.91 11.50 -16.74
N ARG A 166 -12.63 11.41 -16.38
CA ARG A 166 -12.18 10.88 -15.11
C ARG A 166 -10.77 11.36 -14.77
N ILE A 167 -10.48 11.39 -13.48
CA ILE A 167 -9.14 11.64 -12.97
C ILE A 167 -8.80 10.55 -11.97
N ILE A 168 -7.64 9.94 -12.13
CA ILE A 168 -7.12 8.94 -11.21
C ILE A 168 -5.79 9.45 -10.67
N LEU A 169 -5.67 9.47 -9.35
CA LEU A 169 -4.44 9.75 -8.64
C LEU A 169 -3.92 8.45 -8.03
N TYR A 170 -2.66 8.16 -8.33
CA TYR A 170 -1.97 7.00 -7.81
C TYR A 170 -1.10 7.38 -6.62
N GLU A 171 -0.77 6.40 -5.80
CA GLU A 171 0.17 6.58 -4.71
C GLU A 171 1.59 6.87 -5.26
N PRO A 172 2.25 7.97 -4.84
CA PRO A 172 3.57 8.33 -5.34
C PRO A 172 4.61 7.22 -5.10
N ASN A 173 5.46 6.97 -6.10
CA ASN A 173 6.56 6.01 -6.05
C ASN A 173 6.16 4.54 -5.76
N LYS A 174 4.90 4.15 -5.99
CA LYS A 174 4.47 2.74 -5.82
C LYS A 174 4.38 1.97 -7.13
N ARG A 175 3.94 2.62 -8.22
CA ARG A 175 3.88 2.01 -9.54
C ARG A 175 5.26 1.91 -10.17
N VAL A 176 5.50 0.82 -10.90
CA VAL A 176 6.76 0.55 -11.61
C VAL A 176 7.02 1.57 -12.73
N ASP A 177 5.95 2.06 -13.36
CA ASP A 177 5.99 3.05 -14.46
C ASP A 177 6.23 4.51 -14.00
N GLY A 178 6.21 4.76 -12.68
CA GLY A 178 6.34 6.09 -12.08
C GLY A 178 5.12 7.00 -12.29
N GLN A 179 3.96 6.46 -12.69
CA GLN A 179 2.76 7.24 -12.96
C GLN A 179 2.09 7.70 -11.64
N ILE A 180 1.82 9.00 -11.53
CA ILE A 180 1.19 9.61 -10.35
C ILE A 180 -0.24 10.10 -10.62
N LYS A 181 -0.54 10.43 -11.88
CA LYS A 181 -1.84 10.97 -12.26
C LYS A 181 -2.19 10.54 -13.67
N ARG A 182 -3.47 10.22 -13.86
CA ARG A 182 -4.10 10.00 -15.16
C ARG A 182 -5.33 10.86 -15.26
N GLU A 183 -5.46 11.62 -16.33
CA GLU A 183 -6.68 12.32 -16.72
C GLU A 183 -7.15 11.68 -18.01
N GLU A 184 -8.41 11.30 -18.09
CA GLU A 184 -8.97 10.69 -19.28
C GLU A 184 -10.28 11.37 -19.63
N ASP A 185 -10.42 11.67 -20.91
CA ASP A 185 -11.57 12.25 -21.55
C ASP A 185 -12.05 11.33 -22.69
N CYS A 186 -13.17 11.70 -23.33
CA CYS A 186 -13.63 11.02 -24.53
C CYS A 186 -12.60 11.05 -25.67
N ASN A 187 -11.82 12.13 -25.75
CA ASN A 187 -10.92 12.39 -26.87
C ASN A 187 -9.43 12.43 -26.46
N SER A 188 -9.10 12.36 -25.17
CA SER A 188 -7.69 12.44 -24.76
C SER A 188 -7.39 11.62 -23.52
N ILE A 189 -6.14 11.18 -23.39
CA ILE A 189 -5.58 10.63 -22.16
C ILE A 189 -4.30 11.43 -21.84
N LYS A 190 -4.23 11.99 -20.64
CA LYS A 190 -3.04 12.67 -20.11
C LYS A 190 -2.49 11.89 -18.94
N ARG A 191 -1.18 11.69 -18.93
CA ARG A 191 -0.46 10.96 -17.89
C ARG A 191 0.66 11.83 -17.35
N HIS A 192 0.77 11.90 -16.04
CA HIS A 192 1.85 12.58 -15.35
C HIS A 192 2.68 11.57 -14.58
N TYR A 193 3.99 11.71 -14.68
CA TYR A 193 4.97 10.82 -14.07
C TYR A 193 5.89 11.59 -13.13
N GLN A 194 6.45 10.88 -12.16
CA GLN A 194 7.42 11.42 -11.21
C GLN A 194 8.54 10.41 -10.98
N GLY A 195 9.78 10.89 -10.96
CA GLY A 195 10.93 10.09 -10.55
C GLY A 195 11.38 9.01 -11.53
N ARG A 196 10.98 9.08 -12.81
CA ARG A 196 11.44 8.14 -13.85
C ARG A 196 12.91 8.38 -14.22
N GLU A 197 13.63 7.31 -14.51
CA GLU A 197 15.05 7.33 -14.93
C GLU A 197 15.25 8.02 -16.29
N ASP A 198 14.30 7.81 -17.21
CA ASP A 198 14.25 8.44 -18.53
C ASP A 198 13.81 9.92 -18.49
N ARG A 199 13.51 10.46 -17.30
CA ARG A 199 13.07 11.84 -17.06
C ARG A 199 11.75 12.23 -17.73
N LYS A 200 11.01 11.27 -18.29
CA LYS A 200 9.66 11.48 -18.82
C LYS A 200 8.75 11.91 -17.68
N TYR A 201 7.98 12.98 -17.90
CA TYR A 201 7.10 13.54 -16.87
C TYR A 201 5.67 13.75 -17.33
N TYR A 202 5.46 13.80 -18.63
CA TYR A 202 4.15 14.01 -19.21
C TYR A 202 4.02 13.22 -20.50
N THR A 203 2.87 12.57 -20.66
CA THR A 203 2.43 12.00 -21.93
C THR A 203 0.99 12.43 -22.17
N GLU A 204 0.70 12.91 -23.38
CA GLU A 204 -0.65 13.21 -23.83
C GLU A 204 -0.96 12.43 -25.10
N ILE A 205 -2.10 11.78 -25.13
CA ILE A 205 -2.61 11.04 -26.27
C ILE A 205 -3.92 11.69 -26.68
N GLN A 206 -4.04 12.06 -27.95
CA GLN A 206 -5.29 12.54 -28.52
C GLN A 206 -5.85 11.49 -29.47
N PHE A 207 -7.15 11.28 -29.34
CA PHE A 207 -7.89 10.29 -30.12
C PHE A 207 -8.77 10.98 -31.15
N GLY A 208 -8.81 10.37 -32.33
CA GLY A 208 -9.63 10.82 -33.43
C GLY A 208 -11.02 10.21 -33.49
N GLN A 209 -11.76 10.64 -34.52
CA GLN A 209 -13.06 10.06 -34.83
C GLN A 209 -12.89 8.61 -35.33
N ARG A 210 -13.69 7.71 -34.75
CA ARG A 210 -13.74 6.30 -35.16
C ARG A 210 -14.02 6.19 -36.67
N GLY A 211 -13.26 5.34 -37.36
CA GLY A 211 -13.45 5.03 -38.78
C GLY A 211 -12.66 5.89 -39.78
N LYS A 212 -11.82 6.84 -39.33
CA LYS A 212 -11.00 7.65 -40.23
C LYS A 212 -9.54 7.21 -40.36
N VAL A 213 -8.96 6.53 -39.36
CA VAL A 213 -7.50 6.29 -39.29
C VAL A 213 -7.15 4.86 -39.70
N LEU A 214 -6.22 4.72 -40.65
CA LEU A 214 -5.56 3.47 -41.03
C LEU A 214 -4.46 3.16 -39.99
N GLU A 215 -4.85 2.63 -38.84
CA GLU A 215 -3.88 1.99 -37.95
C GLU A 215 -3.57 0.56 -38.41
N ASN A 216 -2.41 0.02 -38.00
CA ASN A 216 -2.01 -1.35 -38.32
C ASN A 216 -3.10 -2.35 -37.85
N PRO A 217 -3.70 -3.16 -38.74
CA PRO A 217 -4.81 -4.05 -38.40
C PRO A 217 -4.52 -5.06 -37.28
N GLN A 218 -3.23 -5.34 -37.03
CA GLN A 218 -2.78 -6.27 -35.99
C GLN A 218 -2.88 -5.68 -34.56
N LEU A 219 -2.88 -4.34 -34.42
CA LEU A 219 -2.89 -3.64 -33.12
C LEU A 219 -4.28 -3.12 -32.73
N VAL A 220 -5.25 -3.18 -33.64
CA VAL A 220 -6.54 -2.49 -33.51
C VAL A 220 -7.69 -3.48 -33.42
N THR A 221 -8.33 -3.53 -32.26
CA THR A 221 -9.68 -4.08 -32.17
C THR A 221 -10.69 -3.13 -32.83
N PRO A 222 -11.73 -3.64 -33.51
CA PRO A 222 -12.69 -2.81 -34.24
C PRO A 222 -13.44 -1.76 -33.39
N SER A 223 -13.38 -1.87 -32.06
CA SER A 223 -13.97 -0.93 -31.10
C SER A 223 -12.98 0.10 -30.53
N SER A 224 -11.70 0.07 -30.90
CA SER A 224 -10.68 0.99 -30.39
C SER A 224 -10.79 2.38 -31.02
N ARG A 225 -10.57 3.42 -30.20
CA ARG A 225 -10.45 4.80 -30.70
C ARG A 225 -9.12 4.94 -31.43
N PRO A 226 -9.09 5.55 -32.62
CA PRO A 226 -7.84 5.75 -33.32
C PRO A 226 -7.00 6.85 -32.64
N ILE A 227 -5.69 6.65 -32.58
CA ILE A 227 -4.71 7.59 -32.05
C ILE A 227 -4.38 8.59 -33.15
N GLU A 228 -4.62 9.88 -32.90
CA GLU A 228 -4.25 10.96 -33.81
C GLU A 228 -2.86 11.49 -33.50
N THR A 229 -2.62 11.81 -32.21
CA THR A 229 -1.35 12.39 -31.77
C THR A 229 -0.91 11.78 -30.45
N ILE A 230 0.40 11.63 -30.29
CA ILE A 230 1.05 11.28 -29.03
C ILE A 230 2.13 12.31 -28.75
N ILE A 231 2.08 12.94 -27.58
CA ILE A 231 3.05 13.93 -27.13
C ILE A 231 3.74 13.36 -25.89
N GLU A 232 5.06 13.31 -25.89
CA GLU A 232 5.88 12.97 -24.72
C GLU A 232 6.79 14.13 -24.35
N CYS A 233 6.83 14.50 -23.07
CA CYS A 233 7.70 15.55 -22.56
C CYS A 233 8.66 15.02 -21.47
N PHE A 234 9.88 15.55 -21.51
CA PHE A 234 11.01 15.11 -20.67
C PHE A 234 11.63 16.29 -19.91
N HIS A 235 12.21 16.01 -18.73
CA HIS A 235 12.96 17.01 -17.98
C HIS A 235 14.40 17.12 -18.49
N ARG A 236 14.93 18.35 -18.41
CA ARG A 236 16.30 18.68 -18.83
C ARG A 236 17.36 17.78 -18.20
N ASN A 237 18.21 17.23 -19.05
CA ASN A 237 19.46 16.59 -18.69
C ASN A 237 20.70 17.45 -18.86
N ARG A 238 21.14 18.08 -17.77
CA ARG A 238 22.36 18.90 -17.72
C ARG A 238 23.67 18.15 -18.06
N GLN A 239 23.67 16.81 -18.09
CA GLN A 239 24.83 16.03 -18.52
C GLN A 239 24.99 16.01 -20.05
N VAL A 240 23.93 16.31 -20.81
CA VAL A 240 23.89 16.32 -22.28
C VAL A 240 23.68 17.77 -22.75
N PRO A 241 24.30 18.21 -23.86
CA PRO A 241 24.05 19.55 -24.39
C PRO A 241 22.57 19.72 -24.76
N ALA A 242 22.02 20.93 -24.61
CA ALA A 242 20.57 21.14 -24.70
C ALA A 242 20.05 20.87 -26.11
N ASN A 243 20.87 21.18 -27.13
CA ASN A 243 20.61 20.91 -28.54
C ASN A 243 20.47 19.41 -28.91
N SER A 244 20.89 18.50 -28.02
CA SER A 244 20.82 17.05 -28.22
C SER A 244 19.89 16.37 -27.23
N ASP A 245 19.39 17.11 -26.25
CA ASP A 245 18.52 16.64 -25.19
C ASP A 245 17.08 16.95 -25.52
N ILE A 246 16.27 15.91 -25.66
CA ILE A 246 14.90 16.02 -26.16
C ILE A 246 14.02 16.58 -25.05
N ALA A 247 13.32 17.69 -25.32
CA ALA A 247 12.34 18.25 -24.39
C ALA A 247 10.95 17.69 -24.65
N LYS A 248 10.58 17.58 -25.93
CA LYS A 248 9.24 17.15 -26.36
C LYS A 248 9.33 16.40 -27.69
N ILE A 249 8.63 15.28 -27.78
CA ILE A 249 8.41 14.53 -29.02
C ILE A 249 6.92 14.53 -29.30
N THR A 250 6.53 14.83 -30.52
CA THR A 250 5.15 14.74 -31.00
C THR A 250 5.09 13.76 -32.16
N TYR A 251 4.38 12.66 -31.99
CA TYR A 251 4.07 11.70 -33.04
C TYR A 251 2.68 12.02 -33.58
N THR A 252 2.60 12.54 -34.80
CA THR A 252 1.33 12.78 -35.49
C THR A 252 1.03 11.57 -36.36
N VAL A 253 0.33 10.60 -35.77
CA VAL A 253 0.07 9.28 -36.37
C VAL A 253 -0.72 9.41 -37.68
N TRP A 254 -1.66 10.34 -37.75
CA TRP A 254 -2.48 10.56 -38.96
C TRP A 254 -1.68 11.04 -40.18
N LEU A 255 -0.71 11.94 -39.96
CA LEU A 255 0.12 12.51 -41.02
C LEU A 255 1.41 11.74 -41.24
N ASP A 256 1.66 10.72 -40.43
CA ASP A 256 2.90 9.97 -40.43
C ASP A 256 4.14 10.86 -40.17
N GLU A 257 3.96 11.89 -39.34
CA GLU A 257 4.99 12.89 -39.01
C GLU A 257 5.49 12.74 -37.57
N ILE A 258 6.76 13.07 -37.34
CA ILE A 258 7.42 13.04 -36.03
C ILE A 258 8.17 14.36 -35.83
N ASP A 259 7.71 15.15 -34.87
CA ASP A 259 8.33 16.41 -34.45
C ASP A 259 9.11 16.25 -33.15
N ILE A 260 10.30 16.83 -33.13
CA ILE A 260 11.20 16.83 -31.97
C ILE A 260 11.56 18.26 -31.64
N GLU A 261 11.31 18.65 -30.40
CA GLU A 261 11.75 19.90 -29.82
C GLU A 261 12.81 19.59 -28.76
N TYR A 262 13.99 20.19 -28.92
CA TYR A 262 15.09 20.05 -27.97
C TYR A 262 14.99 21.08 -26.84
N HIS A 263 15.70 20.84 -25.75
CA HIS A 263 15.77 21.81 -24.66
C HIS A 263 16.47 23.11 -25.09
N VAL A 264 15.99 24.23 -24.55
CA VAL A 264 16.62 25.54 -24.73
C VAL A 264 17.91 25.61 -23.90
N GLU A 265 18.98 26.14 -24.49
CA GLU A 265 20.23 26.44 -23.77
C GLU A 265 20.07 27.68 -22.88
N ASP A 266 20.76 27.70 -21.73
CA ASP A 266 20.65 28.79 -20.75
C ASP A 266 20.95 30.19 -21.31
N HIS A 267 21.69 30.28 -22.42
CA HIS A 267 22.10 31.54 -23.05
C HIS A 267 21.32 31.86 -24.34
N ARG A 268 20.28 31.08 -24.67
CA ARG A 268 19.46 31.28 -25.87
C ARG A 268 17.98 31.40 -25.52
N ILE A 269 17.22 31.99 -26.43
CA ILE A 269 15.76 32.17 -26.29
C ILE A 269 15.00 31.07 -27.06
N VAL A 270 15.59 30.52 -28.12
CA VAL A 270 14.91 29.60 -29.05
C VAL A 270 15.52 28.20 -28.94
N CYS A 271 14.68 27.17 -29.01
CA CYS A 271 15.09 25.76 -29.09
C CYS A 271 15.40 25.35 -30.53
N SER A 272 16.24 24.32 -30.69
CA SER A 272 16.35 23.60 -31.95
C SER A 272 15.15 22.67 -32.12
N THR A 273 14.70 22.49 -33.36
CA THR A 273 13.62 21.56 -33.71
C THR A 273 14.01 20.68 -34.89
N ARG A 274 13.44 19.49 -34.96
CA ARG A 274 13.64 18.54 -36.05
C ARG A 274 12.33 17.85 -36.39
N HIS A 275 12.03 17.79 -37.67
CA HIS A 275 10.83 17.18 -38.23
C HIS A 275 11.23 16.01 -39.12
N PHE A 276 10.50 14.92 -38.98
CA PHE A 276 10.61 13.77 -39.86
C PHE A 276 9.23 13.41 -40.42
N THR A 277 9.18 13.10 -41.71
CA THR A 277 8.03 12.49 -42.36
C THR A 277 8.35 11.03 -42.62
N LYS A 278 7.48 10.09 -42.24
CA LYS A 278 7.70 8.67 -42.52
C LYS A 278 7.49 8.41 -44.02
N PRO A 279 8.33 7.58 -44.65
CA PRO A 279 8.15 7.21 -46.05
C PRO A 279 6.83 6.50 -46.30
N ALA A 280 6.29 6.61 -47.52
CA ALA A 280 5.12 5.82 -47.92
C ALA A 280 5.41 4.32 -47.76
N LEU A 281 4.39 3.56 -47.33
CA LEU A 281 4.48 2.11 -47.13
C LEU A 281 5.48 1.67 -46.04
N TRP A 282 5.82 2.54 -45.07
CA TRP A 282 6.70 2.22 -43.95
C TRP A 282 6.24 1.02 -43.10
N TRP A 283 4.98 0.61 -43.22
CA TRP A 283 4.37 -0.56 -42.57
C TRP A 283 4.63 -1.89 -43.29
N ASP A 284 5.12 -1.88 -44.54
CA ASP A 284 5.38 -3.08 -45.34
C ASP A 284 6.82 -3.55 -45.14
N GLU A 285 7.01 -4.58 -44.30
CA GLU A 285 8.32 -5.17 -44.00
C GLU A 285 9.05 -5.73 -45.23
N THR A 286 8.35 -5.91 -46.36
CA THR A 286 8.94 -6.41 -47.61
C THR A 286 9.63 -5.33 -48.43
N GLN A 287 9.40 -4.05 -48.14
CA GLN A 287 10.00 -2.93 -48.85
C GLN A 287 11.18 -2.31 -48.09
N ILE A 288 12.23 -1.98 -48.85
CA ILE A 288 13.39 -1.28 -48.30
C ILE A 288 13.04 0.20 -48.16
N LEU A 289 13.01 0.69 -46.92
CA LEU A 289 12.88 2.11 -46.60
C LEU A 289 13.96 2.91 -47.32
N THR A 290 13.57 3.68 -48.33
CA THR A 290 14.48 4.52 -49.11
C THR A 290 14.54 5.91 -48.49
N TRP A 291 15.71 6.31 -47.98
CA TRP A 291 15.92 7.65 -47.44
C TRP A 291 15.92 8.69 -48.55
N SER A 292 15.22 9.80 -48.33
CA SER A 292 15.28 10.98 -49.16
C SER A 292 15.42 12.24 -48.28
N PRO A 293 16.20 13.25 -48.71
CA PRO A 293 16.40 14.48 -47.93
C PRO A 293 15.10 15.26 -47.65
N GLU A 294 14.05 15.05 -48.45
CA GLU A 294 12.74 15.73 -48.29
C GLU A 294 11.97 15.23 -47.07
N LEU A 295 12.29 14.03 -46.55
CA LEU A 295 11.64 13.43 -45.38
C LEU A 295 12.11 14.04 -44.05
N HIS A 296 13.03 15.00 -44.09
CA HIS A 296 13.63 15.58 -42.92
C HIS A 296 13.79 17.09 -43.08
N TRP A 297 13.35 17.82 -42.05
CA TRP A 297 13.59 19.24 -41.92
C TRP A 297 14.12 19.54 -40.53
N CYS A 298 15.04 20.51 -40.40
CA CYS A 298 15.57 20.91 -39.11
C CYS A 298 15.75 22.41 -38.99
N PHE A 299 15.53 22.92 -37.78
CA PHE A 299 15.91 24.25 -37.35
C PHE A 299 16.93 24.10 -36.23
N GLU A 300 18.16 24.55 -36.47
CA GLU A 300 19.22 24.54 -35.47
C GLU A 300 19.44 25.97 -34.97
N ALA A 301 19.21 26.18 -33.67
CA ALA A 301 19.44 27.50 -33.05
C ALA A 301 20.94 27.86 -32.99
N ASP A 302 21.82 26.88 -33.19
CA ASP A 302 23.26 27.07 -33.26
C ASP A 302 23.82 26.86 -34.65
N LEU A 303 24.37 27.92 -35.22
CA LEU A 303 24.95 27.94 -36.55
C LEU A 303 26.29 27.20 -36.64
N PHE A 304 26.94 26.94 -35.49
CA PHE A 304 28.25 26.27 -35.45
C PHE A 304 28.15 24.76 -35.17
N VAL A 305 26.94 24.24 -34.97
CA VAL A 305 26.74 22.80 -34.77
C VAL A 305 26.97 22.06 -36.10
N ARG A 306 27.64 20.92 -36.00
CA ARG A 306 27.85 20.04 -37.15
C ARG A 306 26.51 19.44 -37.57
N ALA A 307 26.14 19.65 -38.83
CA ALA A 307 25.01 18.97 -39.43
C ALA A 307 25.19 17.45 -39.36
N LYS A 308 24.12 16.75 -38.94
CA LYS A 308 24.10 15.28 -38.85
C LYS A 308 24.22 14.66 -40.24
N GLY A 309 24.92 13.52 -40.32
CA GLY A 309 25.02 12.76 -41.56
C GLY A 309 23.70 12.08 -41.93
N GLU A 310 23.48 11.81 -43.22
CA GLU A 310 22.26 11.12 -43.70
C GLU A 310 22.04 9.77 -43.01
N LEU A 311 23.12 9.00 -42.80
CA LEU A 311 23.06 7.72 -42.09
C LEU A 311 22.64 7.87 -40.62
N GLU A 312 23.10 8.93 -39.95
CA GLU A 312 22.70 9.23 -38.56
C GLU A 312 21.22 9.63 -38.49
N LEU A 313 20.74 10.41 -39.46
CA LEU A 313 19.33 10.80 -39.57
C LEU A 313 18.43 9.60 -39.85
N TYR A 314 18.85 8.71 -40.74
CA TYR A 314 18.14 7.47 -41.04
C TYR A 314 18.05 6.55 -39.81
N GLN A 315 19.16 6.36 -39.08
CA GLN A 315 19.16 5.59 -37.83
C GLN A 315 18.25 6.22 -36.77
N MET A 316 18.25 7.55 -36.67
CA MET A 316 17.38 8.27 -35.76
C MET A 316 15.90 8.07 -36.12
N LEU A 317 15.54 8.15 -37.40
CA LEU A 317 14.18 7.89 -37.86
C LEU A 317 13.71 6.46 -37.52
N ILE A 318 14.54 5.44 -37.78
CA ILE A 318 14.21 4.05 -37.41
C ILE A 318 13.98 3.92 -35.91
N GLY A 319 14.86 4.51 -35.09
CA GLY A 319 14.71 4.48 -33.63
C GLY A 319 13.41 5.15 -33.16
N LEU A 320 13.04 6.27 -33.79
CA LEU A 320 11.79 6.98 -33.48
C LEU A 320 10.56 6.17 -33.89
N MET A 321 10.57 5.51 -35.04
CA MET A 321 9.47 4.64 -35.48
C MET A 321 9.30 3.43 -34.55
N ALA A 322 10.41 2.83 -34.11
CA ALA A 322 10.37 1.73 -33.13
C ALA A 322 9.80 2.21 -31.79
N LYS A 323 10.21 3.40 -31.32
CA LYS A 323 9.68 3.99 -30.09
C LYS A 323 8.21 4.37 -30.22
N GLU A 324 7.79 4.91 -31.35
CA GLU A 324 6.40 5.20 -31.66
C GLU A 324 5.53 3.94 -31.54
N ASN A 325 5.99 2.80 -32.07
CA ASN A 325 5.27 1.53 -31.96
C ASN A 325 5.16 1.05 -30.50
N GLU A 326 6.26 1.10 -29.74
CA GLU A 326 6.26 0.74 -28.31
C GLU A 326 5.27 1.59 -27.51
N VAL A 327 5.22 2.90 -27.77
CA VAL A 327 4.30 3.82 -27.09
C VAL A 327 2.85 3.53 -27.49
N ARG A 328 2.57 3.23 -28.77
CA ARG A 328 1.23 2.80 -29.19
C ARG A 328 0.77 1.54 -28.46
N GLU A 329 1.64 0.53 -28.35
CA GLU A 329 1.34 -0.69 -27.60
C GLU A 329 1.11 -0.41 -26.10
N GLU A 330 1.89 0.48 -25.50
CA GLU A 330 1.69 0.94 -24.11
C GLU A 330 0.33 1.64 -23.95
N VAL A 331 -0.07 2.48 -24.90
CA VAL A 331 -1.37 3.15 -24.90
C VAL A 331 -2.50 2.12 -24.90
N ARG A 332 -2.43 1.12 -25.80
CA ARG A 332 -3.45 0.05 -25.89
C ARG A 332 -3.51 -0.81 -24.64
N ARG A 333 -2.37 -1.26 -24.11
CA ARG A 333 -2.32 -2.01 -22.84
C ARG A 333 -2.96 -1.23 -21.70
N SER A 334 -2.72 0.07 -21.66
CA SER A 334 -3.24 0.95 -20.61
C SER A 334 -4.72 1.33 -20.80
N GLU A 335 -5.30 1.23 -22.01
CA GLU A 335 -6.76 1.28 -22.19
C GLU A 335 -7.42 -0.01 -21.66
N THR A 336 -6.80 -1.17 -21.86
CA THR A 336 -7.28 -2.46 -21.33
C THR A 336 -7.18 -2.50 -19.80
N GLU A 337 -6.05 -2.12 -19.21
CA GLU A 337 -5.86 -2.01 -17.75
C GLU A 337 -6.95 -1.13 -17.11
N MET A 338 -7.31 -0.02 -17.76
CA MET A 338 -8.36 0.86 -17.26
C MET A 338 -9.75 0.21 -17.29
N LYS A 339 -10.06 -0.56 -18.33
CA LYS A 339 -11.33 -1.30 -18.42
C LYS A 339 -11.41 -2.35 -17.32
N GLU A 340 -10.35 -3.13 -17.11
CA GLU A 340 -10.28 -4.12 -16.03
C GLU A 340 -10.42 -3.48 -14.65
N THR A 341 -9.77 -2.33 -14.43
CA THR A 341 -9.90 -1.56 -13.19
C THR A 341 -11.34 -1.13 -12.94
N LEU A 342 -12.05 -0.66 -13.97
CA LEU A 342 -13.45 -0.28 -13.85
C LEU A 342 -14.37 -1.46 -13.59
N GLU A 343 -14.15 -2.59 -14.28
CA GLU A 343 -14.92 -3.80 -14.08
C GLU A 343 -14.76 -4.32 -12.65
N ALA A 344 -13.54 -4.32 -12.13
CA ALA A 344 -13.26 -4.62 -10.73
C ALA A 344 -14.01 -3.65 -9.78
N ARG A 345 -14.03 -2.34 -10.08
CA ARG A 345 -14.81 -1.36 -9.30
C ARG A 345 -16.32 -1.63 -9.33
N CYS A 346 -16.88 -2.00 -10.48
CA CYS A 346 -18.30 -2.38 -10.56
C CYS A 346 -18.61 -3.58 -9.66
N ILE A 347 -17.77 -4.61 -9.67
CA ILE A 347 -17.91 -5.79 -8.81
C ILE A 347 -17.78 -5.39 -7.32
N GLU A 348 -16.81 -4.55 -6.98
CA GLU A 348 -16.61 -4.04 -5.60
C GLU A 348 -17.78 -3.16 -5.10
N GLU A 349 -18.50 -2.49 -6.01
CA GLU A 349 -19.71 -1.74 -5.70
C GLU A 349 -20.95 -2.64 -5.52
N GLU A 350 -21.07 -3.69 -6.33
CA GLU A 350 -22.14 -4.69 -6.23
C GLU A 350 -22.00 -5.56 -4.98
N GLU A 351 -20.77 -6.04 -4.70
CA GLU A 351 -20.44 -6.93 -3.59
C GLU A 351 -19.31 -6.36 -2.72
N SER A 352 -19.68 -5.46 -1.81
CA SER A 352 -18.75 -4.92 -0.83
C SER A 352 -18.38 -5.96 0.23
N GLN A 353 -17.10 -6.26 0.38
CA GLN A 353 -16.58 -7.15 1.42
C GLN A 353 -15.93 -6.36 2.57
N LEU A 354 -16.16 -6.79 3.81
CA LEU A 354 -15.58 -6.17 4.99
C LEU A 354 -14.46 -7.03 5.59
N LEU A 355 -13.35 -6.37 5.93
CA LEU A 355 -12.27 -6.94 6.72
C LEU A 355 -12.72 -7.06 8.17
N VAL A 356 -12.73 -8.31 8.66
CA VAL A 356 -13.08 -8.59 10.06
C VAL A 356 -11.91 -8.19 10.95
N THR A 357 -12.12 -7.17 11.78
CA THR A 357 -11.14 -6.76 12.79
C THR A 357 -11.08 -7.77 13.93
N TYR A 358 -9.97 -7.78 14.68
CA TYR A 358 -9.78 -8.69 15.82
C TYR A 358 -10.95 -8.65 16.81
N VAL A 359 -11.50 -7.46 17.05
CA VAL A 359 -12.60 -7.27 18.01
C VAL A 359 -13.87 -7.95 17.53
N GLN A 360 -14.14 -7.90 16.22
CA GLN A 360 -15.31 -8.49 15.59
C GLN A 360 -15.18 -10.01 15.42
N ALA A 361 -13.97 -10.50 15.12
CA ALA A 361 -13.68 -11.93 15.03
C ALA A 361 -13.86 -12.69 16.35
N ASP A 362 -13.92 -12.00 17.48
CA ASP A 362 -14.26 -12.58 18.78
C ASP A 362 -15.79 -12.63 19.03
N ILE A 363 -16.56 -11.81 18.32
CA ILE A 363 -18.02 -11.75 18.42
C ILE A 363 -18.63 -12.86 17.55
N ASP A 364 -18.08 -13.08 16.36
CA ASP A 364 -18.48 -14.21 15.51
C ASP A 364 -17.96 -15.53 16.11
N GLU A 365 -18.86 -16.33 16.65
CA GLU A 365 -18.54 -17.60 17.30
C GLU A 365 -17.84 -18.58 16.34
N ASP A 366 -18.23 -18.62 15.06
CA ASP A 366 -17.60 -19.48 14.06
C ASP A 366 -16.13 -19.10 13.82
N LEU A 367 -15.86 -17.81 13.57
CA LEU A 367 -14.49 -17.30 13.39
C LEU A 367 -13.65 -17.47 14.67
N ARG A 368 -14.25 -17.26 15.83
CA ARG A 368 -13.61 -17.47 17.14
C ARG A 368 -13.21 -18.93 17.31
N THR A 369 -14.12 -19.86 17.02
CA THR A 369 -13.85 -21.30 17.16
C THR A 369 -12.76 -21.77 16.21
N ASP A 370 -12.79 -21.36 14.95
CA ASP A 370 -11.77 -21.72 13.96
C ASP A 370 -10.39 -21.18 14.32
N ARG A 371 -10.33 -19.94 14.82
CA ARG A 371 -9.08 -19.36 15.34
C ARG A 371 -8.56 -20.12 16.55
N LEU A 372 -9.43 -20.54 17.47
CA LEU A 372 -9.06 -21.35 18.63
C LEU A 372 -8.56 -22.73 18.20
N LYS A 373 -9.20 -23.38 17.21
CA LYS A 373 -8.73 -24.64 16.60
C LYS A 373 -7.34 -24.48 15.99
N LEU A 374 -7.11 -23.44 15.20
CA LEU A 374 -5.80 -23.18 14.59
C LEU A 374 -4.72 -22.91 15.64
N LYS A 375 -5.03 -22.15 16.69
CA LYS A 375 -4.10 -21.96 17.84
C LYS A 375 -3.82 -23.26 18.57
N ALA A 376 -4.83 -24.10 18.77
CA ALA A 376 -4.68 -25.42 19.40
C ALA A 376 -3.79 -26.33 18.54
N GLN A 377 -3.98 -26.36 17.23
CA GLN A 377 -3.14 -27.12 16.29
C GLN A 377 -1.68 -26.64 16.32
N LYS A 378 -1.42 -25.33 16.24
CA LYS A 378 -0.05 -24.79 16.33
C LYS A 378 0.59 -25.12 17.68
N LYS A 379 -0.15 -25.03 18.79
CA LYS A 379 0.33 -25.43 20.11
C LYS A 379 0.65 -26.93 20.15
N ALA A 380 -0.22 -27.77 19.61
CA ALA A 380 -0.01 -29.21 19.52
C ALA A 380 1.23 -29.55 18.68
N GLU A 381 1.45 -28.87 17.55
CA GLU A 381 2.65 -29.03 16.73
C GLU A 381 3.92 -28.62 17.49
N ILE A 382 3.89 -27.50 18.21
CA ILE A 382 5.02 -27.06 19.05
C ILE A 382 5.29 -28.07 20.17
N ILE A 383 4.24 -28.59 20.82
CA ILE A 383 4.36 -29.61 21.86
C ILE A 383 4.93 -30.90 21.26
N LEU A 384 4.49 -31.32 20.07
CA LEU A 384 5.01 -32.50 19.38
C LEU A 384 6.50 -32.32 19.03
N ARG A 385 6.90 -31.17 18.47
CA ARG A 385 8.31 -30.83 18.23
C ARG A 385 9.15 -30.79 19.51
N LYS A 386 8.56 -30.38 20.63
CA LYS A 386 9.23 -30.45 21.94
C LYS A 386 9.25 -31.87 22.51
N SER A 387 8.28 -32.71 22.17
CA SER A 387 8.27 -34.13 22.57
C SER A 387 9.33 -34.96 21.83
N ASP A 388 9.85 -34.49 20.70
CA ASP A 388 11.06 -35.04 20.07
C ASP A 388 12.31 -34.97 20.98
N VAL A 389 12.28 -34.16 22.05
CA VAL A 389 13.32 -34.15 23.11
C VAL A 389 13.31 -35.45 23.94
N LEU A 390 12.26 -36.27 23.86
CA LEU A 390 12.21 -37.61 24.46
C LEU A 390 12.84 -38.71 23.58
N LYS A 391 13.44 -38.38 22.43
CA LYS A 391 14.21 -39.35 21.64
C LYS A 391 15.44 -39.81 22.43
N ASP A 392 15.63 -41.12 22.55
CA ASP A 392 16.77 -41.69 23.25
C ASP A 392 18.06 -41.34 22.49
N TYR A 393 18.82 -40.40 23.04
CA TYR A 393 20.08 -39.90 22.46
C TYR A 393 21.12 -41.01 22.23
N LEU A 394 20.98 -42.16 22.90
CA LEU A 394 21.89 -43.29 22.76
C LEU A 394 21.46 -44.27 21.66
N GLU A 395 20.21 -44.25 21.21
CA GLU A 395 19.67 -45.17 20.21
C GLU A 395 20.47 -45.22 18.89
N PRO A 396 20.90 -44.09 18.28
CA PRO A 396 21.70 -44.12 17.07
C PRO A 396 23.08 -44.76 17.28
N PHE A 397 23.65 -44.61 18.48
CA PHE A 397 24.93 -45.19 18.85
C PHE A 397 24.79 -46.69 19.17
N MET A 398 23.66 -47.10 19.75
CA MET A 398 23.32 -48.51 19.94
C MET A 398 23.17 -49.22 18.58
N ILE A 399 22.47 -48.61 17.62
CA ILE A 399 22.32 -49.14 16.25
C ILE A 399 23.67 -49.24 15.54
N LYS A 400 24.53 -48.22 15.62
CA LYS A 400 25.89 -48.24 15.03
C LYS A 400 26.76 -49.38 15.56
N VAL A 401 26.59 -49.76 16.82
CA VAL A 401 27.32 -50.87 17.44
C VAL A 401 26.62 -52.23 17.19
N GLY A 402 25.45 -52.23 16.55
CA GLY A 402 24.66 -53.42 16.23
C GLY A 402 23.91 -53.99 17.44
N LEU A 403 23.62 -53.17 18.45
CA LEU A 403 22.98 -53.57 19.70
C LEU A 403 21.53 -53.09 19.76
N SER A 404 20.60 -54.00 20.10
CA SER A 404 19.19 -53.65 20.33
C SER A 404 18.90 -53.24 21.78
N LYS A 405 19.69 -53.75 22.75
CA LYS A 405 19.66 -53.38 24.17
C LYS A 405 21.06 -53.54 24.79
N ILE A 406 21.38 -52.69 25.77
CA ILE A 406 22.66 -52.74 26.51
C ILE A 406 22.57 -53.87 27.55
N ALA A 407 23.23 -55.00 27.30
CA ALA A 407 23.19 -56.16 28.20
C ALA A 407 24.41 -56.25 29.14
N ASN A 408 25.53 -55.63 28.78
CA ASN A 408 26.80 -55.75 29.52
C ASN A 408 27.47 -54.39 29.76
N LYS A 409 28.13 -54.22 30.91
CA LYS A 409 28.85 -53.00 31.32
C LYS A 409 29.89 -52.54 30.28
N LYS A 410 30.59 -53.50 29.63
CA LYS A 410 31.56 -53.17 28.56
C LYS A 410 30.90 -52.55 27.32
N GLN A 411 29.70 -53.00 26.95
CA GLN A 411 28.93 -52.44 25.84
C GLN A 411 28.41 -51.04 26.19
N ALA A 412 27.95 -50.85 27.43
CA ALA A 412 27.53 -49.55 27.95
C ALA A 412 28.67 -48.51 27.89
N CYS A 413 29.87 -48.89 28.34
CA CYS A 413 31.05 -48.02 28.28
C CYS A 413 31.39 -47.62 26.83
N ARG A 414 31.33 -48.57 25.90
CA ARG A 414 31.63 -48.30 24.48
C ARG A 414 30.63 -47.32 23.85
N VAL A 415 29.33 -47.55 24.03
CA VAL A 415 28.29 -46.65 23.52
C VAL A 415 28.41 -45.25 24.14
N ARG A 416 28.71 -45.17 25.44
CA ARG A 416 28.98 -43.90 26.13
C ARG A 416 30.18 -43.19 25.53
N ASP A 417 31.29 -43.90 25.35
CA ASP A 417 32.54 -43.29 24.89
C ASP A 417 32.41 -42.80 23.44
N ASP A 418 31.74 -43.57 22.56
CA ASP A 418 31.43 -43.15 21.19
C ASP A 418 30.48 -41.94 21.14
N CYS A 419 29.48 -41.90 22.00
CA CYS A 419 28.57 -40.76 22.14
C CYS A 419 29.31 -39.51 22.62
N MET A 420 30.15 -39.65 23.66
CA MET A 420 30.96 -38.55 24.21
C MET A 420 32.00 -38.04 23.22
N GLN A 421 32.60 -38.92 22.42
CA GLN A 421 33.54 -38.53 21.38
C GLN A 421 32.84 -37.76 20.26
N SER A 422 31.69 -38.24 19.79
CA SER A 422 30.88 -37.53 18.79
C SER A 422 30.41 -36.16 19.29
N LEU A 423 30.08 -36.03 20.58
CA LEU A 423 29.72 -34.75 21.19
C LEU A 423 30.92 -33.80 21.25
N LYS A 424 32.10 -34.29 21.62
CA LYS A 424 33.34 -33.50 21.58
C LYS A 424 33.65 -33.00 20.18
N ASP A 425 33.60 -33.87 19.17
CA ASP A 425 33.86 -33.49 17.78
C ASP A 425 32.87 -32.43 17.30
N ARG A 426 31.59 -32.56 17.67
CA ARG A 426 30.56 -31.57 17.33
C ARG A 426 30.82 -30.22 18.00
N LEU A 427 31.21 -30.20 19.27
CA LEU A 427 31.54 -28.97 19.99
C LEU A 427 32.78 -28.31 19.40
N ILE A 428 33.78 -29.07 18.97
CA ILE A 428 34.97 -28.56 18.29
C ILE A 428 34.59 -27.95 16.93
N CYS A 429 33.79 -28.65 16.12
CA CYS A 429 33.28 -28.11 14.86
C CYS A 429 32.46 -26.82 15.07
N GLN A 430 31.59 -26.80 16.06
CA GLN A 430 30.80 -25.61 16.38
C GLN A 430 31.67 -24.45 16.86
N ALA A 431 32.67 -24.72 17.72
CA ALA A 431 33.65 -23.72 18.14
C ALA A 431 34.47 -23.18 16.95
N ASN A 432 34.81 -24.02 15.98
CA ASN A 432 35.51 -23.59 14.76
C ASN A 432 34.61 -22.73 13.86
N ILE A 433 33.35 -23.12 13.64
CA ILE A 433 32.37 -22.31 12.89
C ILE A 433 32.16 -20.94 13.56
N ILE A 434 32.05 -20.92 14.90
CA ILE A 434 31.91 -19.68 15.66
C ILE A 434 33.16 -18.81 15.47
N LYS A 435 34.36 -19.36 15.62
CA LYS A 435 35.62 -18.64 15.38
C LYS A 435 35.71 -18.08 13.96
N GLU A 436 35.33 -18.86 12.94
CA GLU A 436 35.29 -18.41 11.55
C GLU A 436 34.26 -17.29 11.33
N SER A 437 33.11 -17.36 11.99
CA SER A 437 32.07 -16.32 11.91
C SER A 437 32.45 -15.01 12.61
N PHE A 438 33.34 -15.07 13.61
CA PHE A 438 33.88 -13.89 14.29
C PHE A 438 35.15 -13.32 13.64
N ALA A 439 35.78 -14.07 12.72
CA ALA A 439 36.97 -13.65 11.98
C ALA A 439 36.64 -13.00 10.61
N LYS A 440 35.38 -13.04 10.19
CA LYS A 440 34.80 -12.19 9.13
C LYS A 440 34.10 -11.01 9.78
#